data_AF-A0A7W1XYY1-F1
#
_entry.id   AF-A0A7W1XYY1-F1
#
_cell.length_a   1.000
_cell.length_b   1.000
_cell.length_c   1.000
_cell.angle_alpha   90.00
_cell.angle_beta   90.00
_cell.angle_gamma   90.00
#
_symmetry.space_group_name_H-M   'P 1'
#
loop_
_entity.id
_entity.type
_entity.pdbx_description
1 polymer ?
#
loop_
_entity_poly.entity_id
_entity_poly.type
_entity_poly.pdbx_seq_one_letter_code
_entity_poly.pdbx_strand_id
1 'polypeptide(L)'
;MSIHTLLIPFLTLVISTVPAVQEAPVSDKAPQSVAADPAKMIGKAFPSVQVADLEEKVVDLSKLTDETLVLEFALPSCSFAKRLYIQKRVQPLIRRWGKSGVKWVSVDSTFFAHPQRWRDWAAKYSLNHQFLLDKEGQLAESLGVRVSPTYVVIHKGKVAYHGALDDDIWGQNMERVVLLDNALKAILAGEQAPGAYNKPYGMAIRTRKVEDVRRKEFEEARKKALKELQKPGEPTEKPSSKD
;
A
#
# COMPACT_ATOMS: atom_id res chain seq x y z
N MET A 1 -31.47 75.56 46.44
CA MET A 1 -32.27 74.57 45.69
C MET A 1 -31.37 73.92 44.65
N SER A 2 -31.52 72.61 44.48
CA SER A 2 -31.08 71.81 43.33
C SER A 2 -29.66 71.19 43.33
N ILE A 3 -29.64 69.99 43.91
CA ILE A 3 -29.29 68.68 43.30
C ILE A 3 -27.81 68.44 42.92
N HIS A 4 -27.14 67.65 43.77
CA HIS A 4 -26.00 66.80 43.41
C HIS A 4 -26.39 65.81 42.32
N THR A 5 -25.67 65.81 41.19
CA THR A 5 -25.82 64.79 40.14
C THR A 5 -24.67 63.79 40.29
N LEU A 6 -24.99 62.62 40.81
CA LEU A 6 -24.13 61.46 40.95
C LEU A 6 -23.90 60.85 39.54
N LEU A 7 -22.65 60.86 39.06
CA LEU A 7 -22.29 60.22 37.79
C LEU A 7 -21.99 58.73 38.06
N ILE A 8 -22.90 57.85 37.67
CA ILE A 8 -22.74 56.40 37.75
C ILE A 8 -21.90 55.94 36.53
N PRO A 9 -20.78 55.23 36.71
CA PRO A 9 -20.04 54.70 35.57
C PRO A 9 -20.79 53.48 35.01
N PHE A 10 -21.20 53.59 33.74
CA PHE A 10 -21.76 52.49 32.96
C PHE A 10 -20.67 51.44 32.71
N LEU A 11 -20.77 50.30 33.40
CA LEU A 11 -19.99 49.11 33.15
C LEU A 11 -20.50 48.46 31.85
N THR A 12 -19.81 48.71 30.74
CA THR A 12 -20.08 48.06 29.45
C THR A 12 -19.61 46.60 29.51
N LEU A 13 -20.58 45.69 29.69
CA LEU A 13 -20.40 44.26 29.55
C LEU A 13 -20.11 43.92 28.08
N VAL A 14 -18.84 43.65 27.75
CA VAL A 14 -18.44 43.15 26.42
C VAL A 14 -18.80 41.67 26.35
N ILE A 15 -19.93 41.36 25.71
CA ILE A 15 -20.33 39.99 25.38
C ILE A 15 -19.47 39.54 24.20
N SER A 16 -18.42 38.77 24.49
CA SER A 16 -17.63 38.07 23.46
C SER A 16 -18.51 36.99 22.83
N THR A 17 -18.97 37.22 21.61
CA THR A 17 -19.68 36.23 20.80
C THR A 17 -18.65 35.26 20.24
N VAL A 18 -18.57 34.07 20.85
CA VAL A 18 -17.83 32.94 20.27
C VAL A 18 -18.59 32.50 19.02
N PRO A 19 -17.98 32.51 17.82
CA PRO A 19 -18.65 31.98 16.65
C PRO A 19 -18.80 30.46 16.83
N ALA A 20 -20.03 29.98 16.67
CA ALA A 20 -20.31 28.56 16.61
C ALA A 20 -19.46 27.92 15.50
N VAL A 21 -18.57 27.01 15.88
CA VAL A 21 -17.90 26.11 14.95
C VAL A 21 -18.99 25.27 14.30
N GLN A 22 -19.30 25.56 13.05
CA GLN A 22 -20.12 24.69 12.23
C GLN A 22 -19.34 23.41 11.99
N GLU A 23 -19.75 22.32 12.65
CA GLU A 23 -19.38 20.97 12.24
C GLU A 23 -19.87 20.79 10.80
N ALA A 24 -18.90 20.70 9.88
CA ALA A 24 -19.19 20.35 8.50
C ALA A 24 -19.88 18.97 8.46
N PRO A 25 -20.90 18.78 7.62
CA PRO A 25 -21.58 17.50 7.51
C PRO A 25 -20.58 16.43 7.08
N VAL A 26 -20.36 15.44 7.97
CA VAL A 26 -19.63 14.23 7.65
C VAL A 26 -20.41 13.51 6.56
N SER A 27 -19.93 13.58 5.33
CA SER A 27 -20.47 12.82 4.22
C SER A 27 -20.17 11.34 4.46
N ASP A 28 -21.20 10.55 4.76
CA ASP A 28 -21.15 9.09 5.00
C ASP A 28 -20.79 8.24 3.77
N LYS A 29 -20.14 8.84 2.76
CA LYS A 29 -19.61 8.12 1.60
C LYS A 29 -18.19 8.57 1.36
N ALA A 30 -17.28 8.07 2.21
CA ALA A 30 -15.86 8.03 1.86
C ALA A 30 -15.74 7.45 0.44
N PRO A 31 -15.14 8.17 -0.53
CA PRO A 31 -14.99 7.66 -1.87
C PRO A 31 -14.22 6.35 -1.78
N GLN A 32 -14.82 5.28 -2.30
CA GLN A 32 -14.12 4.02 -2.47
C GLN A 32 -12.91 4.31 -3.35
N SER A 33 -11.73 4.39 -2.74
CA SER A 33 -10.47 4.53 -3.45
C SER A 33 -10.39 3.39 -4.47
N VAL A 34 -10.56 3.73 -5.74
CA VAL A 34 -10.29 2.83 -6.86
C VAL A 34 -8.78 2.73 -6.90
N ALA A 35 -8.24 1.54 -6.64
CA ALA A 35 -6.79 1.32 -6.65
C ALA A 35 -6.20 1.86 -7.96
N ALA A 36 -5.10 2.61 -7.87
CA ALA A 36 -4.50 3.29 -9.01
C ALA A 36 -4.15 2.29 -10.12
N ASP A 37 -4.16 2.78 -11.37
CA ASP A 37 -3.65 2.02 -12.52
C ASP A 37 -2.11 2.15 -12.53
N PRO A 38 -1.36 1.05 -12.29
CA PRO A 38 0.10 1.08 -12.21
C PRO A 38 0.80 1.72 -13.41
N ALA A 39 0.29 1.47 -14.62
CA ALA A 39 0.92 2.01 -15.83
C ALA A 39 0.74 3.53 -15.91
N LYS A 40 -0.36 4.06 -15.38
CA LYS A 40 -0.65 5.50 -15.35
C LYS A 40 0.07 6.23 -14.22
N MET A 41 0.71 5.50 -13.30
CA MET A 41 1.53 6.11 -12.24
C MET A 41 2.86 6.62 -12.76
N ILE A 42 3.37 6.10 -13.88
CA ILE A 42 4.64 6.56 -14.47
C ILE A 42 4.60 8.08 -14.73
N GLY A 43 5.60 8.80 -14.23
CA GLY A 43 5.74 10.25 -14.32
C GLY A 43 4.86 11.04 -13.35
N LYS A 44 3.94 10.41 -12.61
CA LYS A 44 3.12 11.07 -11.59
C LYS A 44 3.93 11.34 -10.33
N ALA A 45 3.52 12.37 -9.60
CA ALA A 45 4.06 12.66 -8.30
C ALA A 45 3.83 11.49 -7.34
N PHE A 46 4.83 11.22 -6.51
CA PHE A 46 4.72 10.21 -5.46
C PHE A 46 3.68 10.67 -4.42
N PRO A 47 2.69 9.82 -4.06
CA PRO A 47 1.65 10.21 -3.12
C PRO A 47 2.21 10.46 -1.72
N SER A 48 1.66 11.45 -1.03
CA SER A 48 1.96 11.67 0.39
C SER A 48 1.22 10.60 1.21
N VAL A 49 1.97 9.63 1.72
CA VAL A 49 1.45 8.55 2.55
C VAL A 49 2.38 8.34 3.74
N GLN A 50 1.77 8.18 4.90
CA GLN A 50 2.46 7.86 6.15
C GLN A 50 2.39 6.36 6.39
N VAL A 51 3.53 5.74 6.71
CA VAL A 51 3.64 4.29 6.95
C VAL A 51 4.47 4.06 8.20
N ALA A 52 4.11 3.07 9.00
CA ALA A 52 4.88 2.72 10.20
C ALA A 52 6.13 1.90 9.85
N ASP A 53 7.22 2.07 10.59
CA ASP A 53 8.37 1.17 10.58
C ASP A 53 8.17 -0.06 11.50
N LEU A 54 9.23 -0.83 11.74
CA LEU A 54 9.19 -2.03 12.58
C LEU A 54 9.05 -1.71 14.08
N GLU A 55 9.31 -0.46 14.47
CA GLU A 55 9.21 0.09 15.82
C GLU A 55 7.91 0.89 16.00
N GLU A 56 6.99 0.80 15.03
CA GLU A 56 5.70 1.53 14.98
C GLU A 56 5.83 3.05 14.89
N LYS A 57 7.03 3.56 14.58
CA LYS A 57 7.23 4.98 14.34
C LYS A 57 6.72 5.32 12.95
N VAL A 58 6.00 6.42 12.86
CA VAL A 58 5.45 6.93 11.59
C VAL A 58 6.57 7.53 10.73
N VAL A 59 6.66 7.05 9.50
CA VAL A 59 7.57 7.50 8.46
C VAL A 59 6.77 8.15 7.34
N ASP A 60 7.12 9.39 7.03
CA ASP A 60 6.56 10.12 5.90
C ASP A 60 7.49 9.96 4.69
N LEU A 61 7.09 9.11 3.75
CA LEU A 61 7.87 8.82 2.55
C LEU A 61 7.93 10.00 1.58
N SER A 62 7.03 10.99 1.70
CA SER A 62 7.07 12.18 0.85
C SER A 62 8.31 13.04 1.12
N LYS A 63 8.91 12.92 2.31
CA LYS A 63 10.16 13.58 2.69
C LYS A 63 11.42 12.94 2.08
N LEU A 64 11.29 11.78 1.42
CA LEU A 64 12.40 11.06 0.78
C LEU A 64 12.44 11.27 -0.74
N THR A 65 11.66 12.23 -1.25
CA THR A 65 11.39 12.37 -2.70
C THR A 65 12.49 13.08 -3.48
N ASP A 66 13.35 13.87 -2.83
CA ASP A 66 14.48 14.53 -3.49
C ASP A 66 15.56 13.54 -3.94
N GLU A 67 15.59 12.35 -3.33
CA GLU A 67 16.52 11.27 -3.65
C GLU A 67 15.89 10.21 -4.56
N THR A 68 16.71 9.28 -5.05
CA THR A 68 16.19 8.10 -5.75
C THR A 68 15.85 7.04 -4.70
N LEU A 69 14.60 6.58 -4.71
CA LEU A 69 14.05 5.64 -3.74
C LEU A 69 13.49 4.42 -4.48
N VAL A 70 13.89 3.23 -4.05
CA VAL A 70 13.28 1.96 -4.48
C VAL A 70 12.37 1.45 -3.36
N LEU A 71 11.09 1.32 -3.67
CA LEU A 71 10.11 0.64 -2.84
C LEU A 71 9.96 -0.80 -3.33
N GLU A 72 10.40 -1.76 -2.54
CA GLU A 72 10.16 -3.18 -2.74
C GLU A 72 8.92 -3.60 -1.95
N PHE A 73 7.80 -3.76 -2.64
CA PHE A 73 6.60 -4.37 -2.06
C PHE A 73 6.78 -5.88 -2.04
N ALA A 74 7.08 -6.42 -0.86
CA ALA A 74 7.35 -7.82 -0.64
C ALA A 74 6.69 -8.31 0.65
N LEU A 75 6.67 -9.63 0.85
CA LEU A 75 6.33 -10.20 2.14
C LEU A 75 7.14 -11.50 2.36
N PRO A 76 7.64 -11.79 3.57
CA PRO A 76 8.51 -12.95 3.81
C PRO A 76 7.90 -14.32 3.46
N SER A 77 6.57 -14.45 3.49
CA SER A 77 5.91 -15.71 3.14
C SER A 77 5.70 -15.91 1.64
N CYS A 78 5.94 -14.89 0.79
CA CYS A 78 5.80 -15.01 -0.66
C CYS A 78 6.86 -15.94 -1.27
N SER A 79 6.43 -16.96 -2.03
CA SER A 79 7.32 -17.92 -2.71
C SER A 79 8.24 -17.25 -3.74
N PHE A 80 7.72 -16.30 -4.51
CA PHE A 80 8.48 -15.55 -5.51
C PHE A 80 9.54 -14.66 -4.86
N ALA A 81 9.18 -13.89 -3.82
CA ALA A 81 10.15 -13.09 -3.08
C ALA A 81 11.23 -13.96 -2.42
N LYS A 82 10.84 -15.04 -1.72
CA LYS A 82 11.78 -16.04 -1.17
C LYS A 82 12.76 -16.55 -2.22
N ARG A 83 12.28 -16.91 -3.40
CA ARG A 83 13.13 -17.38 -4.49
C ARG A 83 14.18 -16.33 -4.86
N LEU A 84 13.79 -15.08 -5.07
CA LEU A 84 14.71 -14.00 -5.43
C LEU A 84 15.81 -13.81 -4.38
N TYR A 85 15.46 -13.85 -3.10
CA TYR A 85 16.44 -13.71 -2.01
C TYR A 85 17.34 -14.95 -1.84
N ILE A 86 16.80 -16.16 -1.99
CA ILE A 86 17.58 -17.42 -1.97
C ILE A 86 18.60 -17.43 -3.10
N GLN A 87 18.19 -17.02 -4.30
CA GLN A 87 19.04 -16.95 -5.49
C GLN A 87 19.95 -15.70 -5.50
N LYS A 88 19.97 -14.92 -4.41
CA LYS A 88 20.78 -13.70 -4.24
C LYS A 88 20.56 -12.67 -5.35
N ARG A 89 19.33 -12.49 -5.84
CA ARG A 89 19.00 -11.52 -6.92
C ARG A 89 18.75 -10.11 -6.42
N VAL A 90 18.22 -9.96 -5.21
CA VAL A 90 17.86 -8.64 -4.65
C VAL A 90 19.05 -7.99 -3.94
N GLN A 91 19.75 -8.75 -3.11
CA GLN A 91 20.81 -8.23 -2.23
C GLN A 91 21.96 -7.56 -2.98
N PRO A 92 22.43 -8.05 -4.15
CA PRO A 92 23.43 -7.34 -4.94
C PRO A 92 22.93 -5.99 -5.46
N LEU A 93 21.65 -5.85 -5.79
CA LEU A 93 21.06 -4.58 -6.23
C LEU A 93 21.00 -3.58 -5.07
N ILE A 94 20.52 -4.01 -3.90
CA ILE A 94 20.52 -3.18 -2.67
C ILE A 94 21.93 -2.62 -2.41
N ARG A 95 22.95 -3.49 -2.41
CA ARG A 95 24.34 -3.07 -2.16
C ARG A 95 24.90 -2.17 -3.25
N ARG A 96 24.66 -2.48 -4.53
CA ARG A 96 25.21 -1.73 -5.66
C ARG A 96 24.62 -0.33 -5.70
N TRP A 97 23.30 -0.23 -5.69
CA TRP A 97 22.60 1.04 -5.84
C TRP A 97 22.64 1.88 -4.57
N GLY A 98 22.73 1.26 -3.39
CA GLY A 98 23.01 1.97 -2.15
C GLY A 98 24.34 2.74 -2.18
N LYS A 99 25.38 2.21 -2.84
CA LYS A 99 26.65 2.93 -3.06
C LYS A 99 26.50 4.14 -4.00
N SER A 100 25.47 4.16 -4.83
CA SER A 100 25.13 5.26 -5.74
C SER A 100 24.11 6.23 -5.13
N GLY A 101 23.84 6.15 -3.82
CA GLY A 101 22.90 7.04 -3.14
C GLY A 101 21.43 6.68 -3.32
N VAL A 102 21.12 5.50 -3.88
CA VAL A 102 19.73 5.02 -3.99
C VAL A 102 19.29 4.45 -2.65
N LYS A 103 18.22 5.00 -2.08
CA LYS A 103 17.57 4.46 -0.88
C LYS A 103 16.72 3.26 -1.25
N TRP A 104 16.81 2.18 -0.47
CA TRP A 104 15.98 0.99 -0.63
C TRP A 104 15.09 0.82 0.59
N VAL A 105 13.80 0.56 0.36
CA VAL A 105 12.82 0.34 1.41
C VAL A 105 11.95 -0.84 1.05
N SER A 106 11.86 -1.84 1.92
CA SER A 106 10.91 -2.94 1.74
C SER A 106 9.60 -2.62 2.46
N VAL A 107 8.47 -2.83 1.79
CA VAL A 107 7.14 -2.51 2.29
C VAL A 107 6.28 -3.77 2.30
N ASP A 108 5.66 -4.06 3.45
CA ASP A 108 4.65 -5.11 3.58
C ASP A 108 3.26 -4.49 3.72
N SER A 109 2.47 -4.60 2.66
CA SER A 109 1.10 -4.08 2.61
C SER A 109 0.05 -5.14 2.93
N THR A 110 0.43 -6.25 3.57
CA THR A 110 -0.53 -7.29 3.98
C THR A 110 -1.21 -6.93 5.31
N PHE A 111 -2.48 -7.29 5.45
CA PHE A 111 -3.24 -7.06 6.70
C PHE A 111 -2.64 -7.78 7.92
N PHE A 112 -1.78 -8.77 7.69
CA PHE A 112 -1.10 -9.57 8.71
C PHE A 112 0.40 -9.25 8.80
N ALA A 113 0.84 -8.14 8.23
CA ALA A 113 2.22 -7.67 8.31
C ALA A 113 2.65 -7.56 9.78
N HIS A 114 3.83 -8.11 10.09
CA HIS A 114 4.30 -8.21 11.48
C HIS A 114 5.80 -7.91 11.57
N PRO A 115 6.24 -7.04 12.51
CA PRO A 115 7.64 -6.62 12.60
C PRO A 115 8.63 -7.78 12.70
N GLN A 116 8.33 -8.76 13.55
CA GLN A 116 9.23 -9.89 13.80
C GLN A 116 9.60 -10.67 12.52
N ARG A 117 8.66 -10.86 11.60
CA ARG A 117 8.93 -11.59 10.34
C ARG A 117 9.97 -10.87 9.48
N TRP A 118 9.98 -9.54 9.52
CA TRP A 118 10.95 -8.73 8.82
C TRP A 118 12.29 -8.65 9.54
N ARG A 119 12.31 -8.66 10.88
CA ARG A 119 13.57 -8.80 11.65
C ARG A 119 14.27 -10.11 11.34
N ASP A 120 13.52 -11.22 11.33
CA ASP A 120 14.05 -12.54 11.00
C ASP A 120 14.56 -12.59 9.54
N TRP A 121 13.82 -11.97 8.62
CA TRP A 121 14.21 -11.86 7.21
C TRP A 121 15.48 -11.05 7.03
N ALA A 122 15.57 -9.90 7.69
CA ALA A 122 16.72 -9.01 7.65
C ALA A 122 17.97 -9.71 8.21
N ALA A 123 17.85 -10.40 9.34
CA ALA A 123 18.94 -11.20 9.90
C ALA A 123 19.38 -12.31 8.95
N LYS A 124 18.43 -13.08 8.40
CA LYS A 124 18.71 -14.20 7.48
C LYS A 124 19.47 -13.78 6.21
N TYR A 125 19.16 -12.61 5.67
CA TYR A 125 19.73 -12.14 4.40
C TYR A 125 20.72 -10.98 4.56
N SER A 126 21.10 -10.65 5.81
CA SER A 126 22.02 -9.57 6.16
C SER A 126 21.61 -8.22 5.55
N LEU A 127 20.34 -7.87 5.73
CA LEU A 127 19.75 -6.64 5.22
C LEU A 127 19.77 -5.57 6.31
N ASN A 128 20.13 -4.35 5.94
CA ASN A 128 20.25 -3.20 6.84
C ASN A 128 19.46 -1.98 6.35
N HIS A 129 18.69 -2.13 5.27
CA HIS A 129 17.82 -1.08 4.76
C HIS A 129 16.52 -1.00 5.56
N GLN A 130 15.70 0.01 5.29
CA GLN A 130 14.49 0.27 6.05
C GLN A 130 13.35 -0.69 5.66
N PHE A 131 12.55 -1.09 6.65
CA PHE A 131 11.35 -1.91 6.47
C PHE A 131 10.13 -1.17 6.99
N LEU A 132 9.04 -1.18 6.23
CA LEU A 132 7.81 -0.48 6.55
C LEU A 132 6.60 -1.45 6.50
N LEU A 133 5.63 -1.19 7.35
CA LEU A 133 4.39 -1.97 7.49
C LEU A 133 3.19 -1.11 7.11
N ASP A 134 2.68 -1.30 5.89
CA ASP A 134 1.51 -0.65 5.34
C ASP A 134 0.27 -1.52 5.60
N LYS A 135 -0.07 -1.73 6.89
CA LYS A 135 -1.11 -2.68 7.32
C LYS A 135 -2.48 -2.41 6.67
N GLU A 136 -2.80 -1.13 6.44
CA GLU A 136 -4.04 -0.71 5.79
C GLU A 136 -3.99 -0.85 4.26
N GLY A 137 -2.79 -0.99 3.68
CA GLY A 137 -2.58 -1.12 2.24
C GLY A 137 -2.72 0.18 1.46
N GLN A 138 -2.74 1.33 2.13
CA GLN A 138 -2.99 2.63 1.50
C GLN A 138 -1.87 2.99 0.53
N LEU A 139 -0.62 2.73 0.89
CA LEU A 139 0.51 3.00 0.00
C LEU A 139 0.46 2.08 -1.23
N ALA A 140 0.26 0.78 -1.04
CA ALA A 140 0.13 -0.16 -2.16
C ALA A 140 -1.02 0.22 -3.09
N GLU A 141 -2.20 0.54 -2.55
CA GLU A 141 -3.37 0.94 -3.35
C GLU A 141 -3.14 2.25 -4.12
N SER A 142 -2.47 3.23 -3.50
CA SER A 142 -2.16 4.52 -4.12
C SER A 142 -1.22 4.40 -5.32
N LEU A 143 -0.39 3.35 -5.37
CA LEU A 143 0.54 3.06 -6.45
C LEU A 143 0.01 1.96 -7.40
N GLY A 144 -1.13 1.35 -7.09
CA GLY A 144 -1.69 0.24 -7.86
C GLY A 144 -0.98 -1.10 -7.65
N VAL A 145 -0.18 -1.24 -6.59
CA VAL A 145 0.55 -2.47 -6.28
C VAL A 145 -0.42 -3.53 -5.76
N ARG A 146 -0.44 -4.69 -6.42
CA ARG A 146 -1.38 -5.79 -6.11
C ARG A 146 -0.71 -7.13 -5.81
N VAL A 147 0.56 -7.29 -6.16
CA VAL A 147 1.29 -8.55 -6.02
C VAL A 147 2.67 -8.34 -5.42
N SER A 148 3.21 -9.38 -4.83
CA SER A 148 4.55 -9.43 -4.26
C SER A 148 5.37 -10.51 -4.97
N PRO A 149 6.61 -10.20 -5.41
CA PRO A 149 7.27 -8.90 -5.30
C PRO A 149 6.85 -7.90 -6.39
N THR A 150 6.78 -6.62 -6.04
CA THR A 150 6.68 -5.49 -6.99
C THR A 150 7.68 -4.41 -6.60
N TYR A 151 8.31 -3.77 -7.57
CA TYR A 151 9.30 -2.71 -7.36
C TYR A 151 8.80 -1.41 -7.96
N VAL A 152 8.83 -0.34 -7.18
CA VAL A 152 8.49 1.01 -7.62
C VAL A 152 9.70 1.91 -7.37
N VAL A 153 10.18 2.60 -8.40
CA VAL A 153 11.28 3.58 -8.27
C VAL A 153 10.70 4.98 -8.29
N ILE A 154 11.01 5.77 -7.28
CA ILE A 154 10.74 7.19 -7.20
C ILE A 154 12.04 7.93 -7.48
N HIS A 155 12.01 8.90 -8.38
CA HIS A 155 13.15 9.74 -8.70
C HIS A 155 12.67 11.19 -8.80
N LYS A 156 13.24 12.08 -7.97
CA LYS A 156 12.88 13.51 -7.93
C LYS A 156 11.37 13.70 -7.74
N GLY A 157 10.81 12.95 -6.79
CA GLY A 157 9.40 12.97 -6.41
C GLY A 157 8.42 12.40 -7.41
N LYS A 158 8.88 11.75 -8.49
CA LYS A 158 8.01 11.13 -9.49
C LYS A 158 8.28 9.63 -9.61
N VAL A 159 7.23 8.87 -9.92
CA VAL A 159 7.36 7.44 -10.22
C VAL A 159 8.08 7.29 -11.57
N ALA A 160 9.27 6.71 -11.55
CA ALA A 160 10.11 6.49 -12.73
C ALA A 160 10.11 5.04 -13.22
N TYR A 161 9.77 4.09 -12.34
CA TYR A 161 9.62 2.68 -12.69
C TYR A 161 8.55 2.03 -11.82
N HIS A 162 7.78 1.09 -12.39
CA HIS A 162 6.82 0.26 -11.67
C HIS A 162 6.77 -1.13 -12.30
N GLY A 163 7.27 -2.16 -11.62
CA GLY A 163 7.17 -3.51 -12.16
C GLY A 163 7.97 -4.61 -11.46
N ALA A 164 8.30 -5.64 -12.23
CA ALA A 164 9.09 -6.80 -11.77
C ALA A 164 10.57 -6.45 -11.54
N LEU A 165 11.32 -7.35 -10.88
CA LEU A 165 12.78 -7.24 -10.80
C LEU A 165 13.46 -7.65 -12.11
N ASP A 166 13.00 -8.76 -12.67
CA ASP A 166 13.48 -9.41 -13.89
C ASP A 166 12.30 -9.97 -14.70
N ASP A 167 12.59 -10.56 -15.86
CA ASP A 167 11.64 -11.26 -16.73
C ASP A 167 11.51 -12.77 -16.44
N ASP A 168 12.15 -13.26 -15.36
CA ASP A 168 12.26 -14.68 -15.04
C ASP A 168 11.34 -15.07 -13.87
N ILE A 169 10.08 -15.31 -14.22
CA ILE A 169 8.99 -15.63 -13.27
C ILE A 169 9.35 -16.85 -12.40
N TRP A 170 9.88 -17.91 -13.01
CA TRP A 170 10.11 -19.20 -12.35
C TRP A 170 11.52 -19.37 -11.79
N GLY A 171 12.43 -18.49 -12.16
CA GLY A 171 13.78 -18.47 -11.61
C GLY A 171 14.77 -19.40 -12.31
N GLN A 172 14.46 -19.84 -13.52
CA GLN A 172 15.18 -20.88 -14.26
C GLN A 172 15.93 -20.32 -15.47
N ASN A 173 15.61 -19.10 -15.93
CA ASN A 173 16.24 -18.51 -17.11
C ASN A 173 17.63 -17.91 -16.79
N MET A 174 18.71 -18.51 -17.28
CA MET A 174 20.07 -18.02 -17.06
C MET A 174 20.40 -16.72 -17.81
N GLU A 175 19.68 -16.42 -18.90
CA GLU A 175 19.85 -15.22 -19.73
C GLU A 175 18.84 -14.11 -19.39
N ARG A 176 18.18 -14.22 -18.23
CA ARG A 176 17.18 -13.26 -17.76
C ARG A 176 17.67 -11.82 -17.80
N VAL A 177 16.78 -10.92 -18.16
CA VAL A 177 17.03 -9.48 -18.13
C VAL A 177 16.64 -8.92 -16.77
N VAL A 178 17.58 -8.24 -16.10
CA VAL A 178 17.31 -7.56 -14.82
C VAL A 178 16.71 -6.19 -15.09
N LEU A 179 15.39 -6.16 -15.30
CA LEU A 179 14.61 -4.98 -15.66
C LEU A 179 14.84 -3.80 -14.70
N LEU A 180 14.84 -4.05 -13.39
CA LEU A 180 15.07 -3.01 -12.38
C LEU A 180 16.48 -2.41 -12.45
N ASP A 181 17.50 -3.22 -12.74
CA ASP A 181 18.88 -2.73 -12.87
C ASP A 181 19.04 -1.85 -14.12
N ASN A 182 18.41 -2.23 -15.22
CA ASN A 182 18.39 -1.42 -16.44
C ASN A 182 17.64 -0.10 -16.25
N ALA A 183 16.50 -0.13 -15.55
CA ALA A 183 15.75 1.06 -15.19
C ALA A 183 16.59 2.01 -14.32
N LEU A 184 17.22 1.50 -13.25
CA LEU A 184 18.05 2.32 -12.36
C LEU A 184 19.27 2.93 -13.07
N LYS A 185 19.93 2.17 -13.97
CA LYS A 185 21.01 2.71 -14.82
C LYS A 185 20.54 3.91 -15.65
N ALA A 186 19.44 3.76 -16.38
CA ALA A 186 18.90 4.83 -17.21
C ALA A 186 18.48 6.05 -16.37
N ILE A 187 17.73 5.82 -15.28
CA ILE A 187 17.26 6.89 -14.39
C ILE A 187 18.42 7.70 -13.82
N LEU A 188 19.47 7.04 -13.32
CA LEU A 188 20.63 7.74 -12.75
C LEU A 188 21.53 8.39 -13.81
N ALA A 189 21.46 7.94 -15.07
CA ALA A 189 22.07 8.63 -16.21
C ALA A 189 21.24 9.85 -16.69
N GLY A 190 20.08 10.12 -16.09
CA GLY A 190 19.17 11.19 -16.49
C GLY A 190 18.26 10.84 -17.67
N GLU A 191 18.19 9.56 -18.04
CA GLU A 191 17.35 9.03 -19.11
C GLU A 191 16.02 8.49 -18.58
N GLN A 192 15.07 8.24 -19.49
CA GLN A 192 13.83 7.53 -19.15
C GLN A 192 14.11 6.04 -18.98
N ALA A 193 13.49 5.41 -17.97
CA ALA A 193 13.61 3.97 -17.78
C ALA A 193 13.04 3.20 -18.99
N PRO A 194 13.81 2.30 -19.61
CA PRO A 194 13.28 1.42 -20.65
C PRO A 194 12.23 0.50 -20.03
N GLY A 195 11.04 0.43 -20.66
CA GLY A 195 9.91 -0.32 -20.08
C GLY A 195 9.56 0.17 -18.68
N ALA A 196 9.37 1.49 -18.50
CA ALA A 196 9.10 2.09 -17.19
C ALA A 196 7.96 1.41 -16.42
N TYR A 197 6.97 0.83 -17.12
CA TYR A 197 6.03 -0.13 -16.54
C TYR A 197 6.26 -1.53 -17.09
N ASN A 198 6.44 -2.50 -16.20
CA ASN A 198 6.44 -3.93 -16.53
C ASN A 198 5.49 -4.67 -15.60
N LYS A 199 4.68 -5.58 -16.12
CA LYS A 199 3.74 -6.33 -15.28
C LYS A 199 4.49 -7.19 -14.26
N PRO A 200 4.31 -6.99 -12.94
CA PRO A 200 4.95 -7.83 -11.93
C PRO A 200 4.34 -9.23 -11.89
N TYR A 201 5.15 -10.21 -11.49
CA TYR A 201 4.72 -11.57 -11.16
C TYR A 201 4.75 -11.76 -9.65
N GLY A 202 3.85 -12.57 -9.10
CA GLY A 202 3.85 -12.77 -7.66
C GLY A 202 2.58 -13.32 -7.05
N MET A 203 2.61 -13.43 -5.73
CA MET A 203 1.43 -13.71 -4.92
C MET A 203 0.62 -12.43 -4.71
N ALA A 204 -0.71 -12.54 -4.72
CA ALA A 204 -1.59 -11.42 -4.42
C ALA A 204 -1.35 -10.89 -3.00
N ILE A 205 -1.27 -9.57 -2.86
CA ILE A 205 -1.22 -8.88 -1.58
C ILE A 205 -2.66 -8.76 -1.05
N ARG A 206 -2.88 -9.26 0.17
CA ARG A 206 -4.17 -9.10 0.87
C ARG A 206 -4.06 -7.90 1.80
N THR A 207 -4.54 -6.74 1.36
CA THR A 207 -4.67 -5.55 2.21
C THR A 207 -5.82 -5.71 3.21
N ARG A 208 -5.89 -4.85 4.23
CA ARG A 208 -7.01 -4.83 5.19
C ARG A 208 -8.35 -4.70 4.49
N LYS A 209 -8.45 -3.76 3.54
CA LYS A 209 -9.64 -3.51 2.72
C LYS A 209 -10.04 -4.71 1.88
N VAL A 210 -9.10 -5.34 1.17
CA VAL A 210 -9.37 -6.57 0.40
C VAL A 210 -9.91 -7.67 1.30
N GLU A 211 -9.36 -7.81 2.50
CA GLU A 211 -9.82 -8.81 3.45
C GLU A 211 -11.21 -8.51 4.01
N ASP A 212 -11.54 -7.24 4.24
CA ASP A 212 -12.87 -6.84 4.74
C ASP A 212 -13.96 -7.09 3.70
N VAL A 213 -13.67 -6.81 2.42
CA VAL A 213 -14.57 -7.16 1.31
C VAL A 213 -14.78 -8.68 1.26
N ARG A 214 -13.68 -9.44 1.26
CA ARG A 214 -13.72 -10.90 1.25
C ARG A 214 -14.56 -11.47 2.40
N ARG A 215 -14.38 -10.96 3.62
CA ARG A 215 -15.16 -11.40 4.80
C ARG A 215 -16.66 -11.15 4.64
N LYS A 216 -17.04 -9.96 4.16
CA LYS A 216 -18.45 -9.62 3.90
C LYS A 216 -19.06 -10.58 2.86
N GLU A 217 -18.37 -10.82 1.76
CA GLU A 217 -18.81 -11.77 0.73
C GLU A 217 -18.99 -13.18 1.29
N PHE A 218 -18.06 -13.66 2.12
CA PHE A 218 -18.20 -14.97 2.79
C PHE A 218 -19.39 -15.03 3.74
N GLU A 219 -19.63 -13.97 4.52
CA GLU A 219 -20.77 -13.91 5.43
C GLU A 219 -22.10 -13.89 4.69
N GLU A 220 -22.19 -13.13 3.60
CA GLU A 220 -23.37 -13.09 2.72
C GLU A 220 -23.62 -14.45 2.06
N ALA A 221 -22.57 -15.09 1.54
CA ALA A 221 -22.65 -16.43 0.96
C ALA A 221 -23.11 -17.46 2.01
N ARG A 222 -22.58 -17.39 3.24
CA ARG A 222 -22.99 -18.25 4.35
C ARG A 222 -24.46 -18.04 4.71
N LYS A 223 -24.91 -16.79 4.82
CA LYS A 223 -26.32 -16.45 5.10
C LYS A 223 -27.25 -16.99 4.00
N LYS A 224 -26.85 -16.84 2.74
CA LYS A 224 -27.59 -17.38 1.58
C LYS A 224 -27.70 -18.91 1.66
N ALA A 225 -26.59 -19.61 1.89
CA ALA A 225 -26.57 -21.07 1.99
C ALA A 225 -27.45 -21.58 3.15
N LEU A 226 -27.42 -20.93 4.32
CA LEU A 226 -28.28 -21.28 5.45
C LEU A 226 -29.76 -21.08 5.12
N LYS A 227 -30.12 -20.01 4.40
CA LYS A 227 -31.50 -19.77 3.95
C LYS A 227 -31.96 -20.82 2.93
N GLU A 228 -31.08 -21.29 2.06
CA GLU A 228 -31.39 -22.36 1.09
C GLU A 228 -31.65 -23.70 1.77
N LEU A 229 -30.85 -24.05 2.79
CA LEU A 229 -31.06 -25.27 3.60
C LEU A 229 -32.37 -25.25 4.41
N GLN A 230 -32.90 -24.06 4.71
CA GLN A 230 -34.16 -23.89 5.46
C GLN A 230 -35.40 -23.90 4.57
N LYS A 231 -35.26 -23.99 3.23
CA LYS A 231 -36.42 -24.14 2.35
C LYS A 231 -36.99 -25.57 2.49
N PRO A 232 -38.32 -25.73 2.65
CA PRO A 232 -38.94 -27.06 2.65
C PRO A 232 -38.57 -27.79 1.36
N GLY A 233 -38.21 -29.06 1.46
CA GLY A 233 -37.94 -29.89 0.29
C GLY A 233 -39.18 -29.94 -0.62
N GLU A 234 -39.01 -29.58 -1.89
CA GLU A 234 -40.01 -29.82 -2.91
C GLU A 234 -40.24 -31.34 -2.98
N PRO A 235 -41.50 -31.83 -2.88
CA PRO A 235 -41.75 -33.25 -2.94
C PRO A 235 -41.29 -33.76 -4.29
N THR A 236 -40.32 -34.68 -4.28
CA THR A 236 -39.91 -35.43 -5.47
C THR A 236 -41.12 -36.24 -5.92
N GLU A 237 -41.71 -35.81 -7.03
CA GLU A 237 -42.79 -36.49 -7.71
C GLU A 237 -42.33 -37.93 -8.01
N LYS A 238 -42.90 -38.91 -7.29
CA LYS A 238 -42.64 -40.32 -7.55
C LYS A 238 -43.11 -40.62 -8.99
N PRO A 239 -42.31 -41.30 -9.83
CA PRO A 239 -42.76 -41.69 -11.15
C PRO A 239 -43.98 -42.61 -11.00
N SER A 240 -45.09 -42.18 -11.60
CA SER A 240 -46.32 -42.95 -11.70
C SER A 240 -46.03 -44.26 -12.44
N SER A 241 -46.11 -45.38 -11.71
CA SER A 241 -46.20 -46.71 -12.31
C SER A 241 -47.60 -46.86 -12.92
N LYS A 242 -47.67 -46.86 -14.25
CA LYS A 242 -48.83 -47.35 -14.99
C LYS A 242 -48.65 -48.85 -15.20
N ASP A 243 -49.46 -49.64 -14.52
CA ASP A 243 -49.89 -50.97 -14.97
C ASP A 243 -51.11 -50.83 -15.89
#